data_AF-A0A1Q5NZN9-F1
#
_entry.id   AF-A0A1Q5NZN9-F1
#
_cell.length_a   1.000
_cell.length_b   1.000
_cell.length_c   1.000
_cell.angle_alpha   90.00
_cell.angle_beta   90.00
_cell.angle_gamma   90.00
#
_symmetry.space_group_name_H-M   'P 1'
#
loop_
_entity.id
_entity.type
_entity.pdbx_description
1 polymer ?
#
loop_
_entity_poly.entity_id
_entity_poly.type
_entity_poly.pdbx_seq_one_letter_code
_entity_poly.pdbx_strand_id
1 'polypeptide(L)' 'MLAYRKSCLDVPLEEIVPIVLQSFKESIFAQQQKRIKGSFEGYFFGVLRNMFTIEKRKEIMKDHPVFYNFLDS' A
#
# COMPACT_ATOMS: atom_id res chain seq x y z
N MET A 1 -3.18 -7.66 -7.61
CA MET A 1 -4.42 -8.39 -7.20
C MET A 1 -4.23 -9.35 -6.02
N LEU A 2 -3.20 -10.21 -5.96
CA LEU A 2 -3.01 -11.12 -4.81
C LEU A 2 -2.71 -10.40 -3.48
N ALA A 3 -1.87 -9.37 -3.50
CA ALA A 3 -1.53 -8.60 -2.31
C ALA A 3 -2.75 -7.86 -1.72
N TYR A 4 -3.62 -7.32 -2.57
CA TYR A 4 -4.85 -6.62 -2.16
C TYR A 4 -5.85 -7.58 -1.49
N ARG A 5 -6.03 -8.79 -2.06
CA ARG A 5 -6.85 -9.83 -1.43
C ARG A 5 -6.34 -10.25 -0.06
N LYS A 6 -5.01 -10.23 0.14
CA LYS A 6 -4.38 -10.57 1.42
C LYS A 6 -4.38 -9.42 2.43
N SER A 7 -4.59 -8.19 2.00
CA SER A 7 -4.54 -7.03 2.89
C SER A 7 -5.85 -6.76 3.64
N CYS A 8 -6.95 -7.42 3.25
CA CYS A 8 -8.28 -7.23 3.85
C CYS A 8 -8.63 -5.74 4.01
N LEU A 9 -8.32 -4.95 2.98
CA LEU A 9 -8.63 -3.54 2.93
C LEU A 9 -10.10 -3.36 2.59
N ASP A 10 -10.75 -2.45 3.31
CA ASP A 10 -12.14 -2.08 3.10
C ASP A 10 -12.25 -0.93 2.06
N VAL A 11 -11.15 -0.23 1.76
CA VAL A 11 -11.09 0.74 0.65
C VAL A 11 -11.32 0.07 -0.71
N PRO A 12 -12.13 0.69 -1.60
CA PRO A 12 -12.33 0.21 -2.97
C PRO A 12 -11.03 0.18 -3.77
N LEU A 13 -10.99 -0.69 -4.78
CA LEU A 13 -9.80 -0.94 -5.59
C LEU A 13 -9.31 0.34 -6.29
N GLU A 14 -10.23 1.19 -6.73
CA GLU A 14 -9.96 2.45 -7.42
C GLU A 14 -9.07 3.39 -6.59
N GLU A 15 -9.27 3.44 -5.27
CA GLU A 15 -8.47 4.26 -4.35
C GLU A 15 -7.06 3.68 -4.12
N ILE A 16 -6.89 2.37 -4.36
CA ILE A 16 -5.63 1.67 -4.21
C ILE A 16 -4.78 1.71 -5.49
N VAL A 17 -5.40 1.83 -6.67
CA VAL A 17 -4.69 1.87 -7.96
C VAL A 17 -3.55 2.91 -8.01
N PRO A 18 -3.71 4.15 -7.53
CA PRO A 18 -2.62 5.13 -7.49
C PRO A 18 -1.41 4.64 -6.69
N ILE A 19 -1.65 3.98 -5.55
CA ILE A 19 -0.60 3.40 -4.69
C ILE A 19 0.12 2.28 -5.41
N VAL A 20 -0.60 1.43 -6.16
CA VAL A 20 -0.01 0.37 -6.97
C VAL A 20 0.86 0.94 -8.07
N LEU A 21 0.36 1.95 -8.81
CA LEU A 21 1.10 2.60 -9.89
C LEU A 21 2.37 3.27 -9.37
N GLN A 22 2.31 3.95 -8.23
CA GLN A 22 3.46 4.58 -7.61
C GLN A 22 4.50 3.54 -7.16
N SER A 23 4.06 2.50 -6.45
CA SER A 23 4.92 1.38 -6.02
C SER A 23 5.60 0.69 -7.20
N PHE A 24 4.90 0.60 -8.33
CA PHE A 24 5.41 0.00 -9.56
C PHE A 24 6.51 0.87 -10.18
N LYS A 25 6.29 2.18 -10.30
CA LYS A 25 7.31 3.13 -10.77
C LYS A 25 8.56 3.06 -9.90
N GLU A 26 8.41 3.11 -8.58
CA GLU A 26 9.53 3.02 -7.64
C GLU A 26 10.30 1.70 -7.77
N SER A 27 9.58 0.59 -7.96
CA SER A 27 10.21 -0.71 -8.20
C SER A 27 11.00 -0.73 -9.51
N ILE A 28 10.49 -0.11 -10.59
CA ILE A 28 11.24 0.04 -11.84
C ILE A 28 12.52 0.85 -11.63
N PHE A 29 12.43 1.99 -10.93
CA PHE A 29 13.61 2.79 -10.62
C PHE A 29 14.64 2.00 -9.80
N ALA A 30 14.21 1.23 -8.80
CA ALA A 30 15.10 0.37 -8.02
C ALA A 30 15.75 -0.73 -8.87
N GLN A 31 15.01 -1.31 -9.82
CA GLN A 31 15.53 -2.26 -10.79
C GLN A 31 16.61 -1.64 -11.68
N GLN A 32 16.32 -0.46 -12.25
CA GLN A 32 17.27 0.28 -13.11
C GLN A 32 18.56 0.64 -12.37
N GLN A 33 18.46 0.98 -11.09
CA GLN A 33 19.61 1.27 -10.21
C GLN A 33 20.33 0.02 -9.70
N LYS A 34 19.94 -1.19 -10.12
CA LYS A 34 20.49 -2.48 -9.65
C LYS A 34 20.39 -2.66 -8.12
N ARG A 35 19.38 -2.07 -7.49
CA ARG A 35 19.14 -2.16 -6.03
C ARG A 35 18.39 -3.43 -5.63
N ILE A 36 17.73 -4.07 -6.59
CA ILE A 36 17.01 -5.33 -6.39
C ILE A 36 18.01 -6.48 -6.50
N LYS A 37 18.24 -7.19 -5.39
CA LYS A 37 19.18 -8.33 -5.31
C LYS A 37 18.55 -9.68 -5.70
N GLY A 38 17.23 -9.72 -5.90
CA GLY A 38 16.45 -10.93 -6.22
C GLY A 38 15.52 -10.72 -7.41
N SER A 39 14.34 -11.34 -7.39
CA SER A 39 13.35 -11.12 -8.44
C SER A 39 12.63 -9.77 -8.28
N PHE A 40 12.34 -9.14 -9.42
CA PHE A 40 11.58 -7.90 -9.46
C PHE A 40 10.18 -8.09 -8.85
N GLU A 41 9.54 -9.21 -9.17
CA GLU A 41 8.19 -9.56 -8.70
C GLU A 41 8.16 -9.71 -7.18
N GLY A 42 9.18 -10.36 -6.61
CA GLY A 42 9.29 -10.52 -5.16
C GLY A 42 9.49 -9.19 -4.45
N TYR A 43 10.35 -8.32 -5.01
CA TYR A 43 10.56 -6.97 -4.51
C TYR A 43 9.29 -6.12 -4.57
N PHE A 44 8.66 -6.04 -5.75
CA PHE A 44 7.44 -5.29 -5.97
C PHE A 44 6.29 -5.78 -5.08
N PHE A 45 6.13 -7.10 -4.93
CA PHE A 45 5.16 -7.67 -4.01
C PHE A 45 5.40 -7.23 -2.56
N GLY A 46 6.66 -7.21 -2.12
CA GLY A 46 7.04 -6.70 -0.80
C GLY A 46 6.67 -5.23 -0.61
N VAL A 47 6.96 -4.39 -1.61
CA VAL A 47 6.59 -2.96 -1.59
C VAL A 47 5.07 -2.80 -1.47
N LEU A 48 4.31 -3.48 -2.33
CA LEU A 48 2.84 -3.42 -2.28
C LEU A 48 2.27 -3.87 -0.94
N ARG A 49 2.79 -4.96 -0.38
CA ARG A 49 2.36 -5.47 0.92
C ARG A 49 2.58 -4.42 2.03
N ASN A 50 3.71 -3.73 2.01
CA ASN A 50 4.02 -2.69 3.00
C ASN A 50 3.08 -1.50 2.84
N MET A 51 2.85 -1.04 1.61
CA MET A 51 1.92 0.06 1.33
C MET A 51 0.49 -0.28 1.77
N PHE A 52 0.00 -1.48 1.48
CA PHE A 52 -1.33 -1.90 1.92
C PHE A 52 -1.44 -2.05 3.44
N THR A 53 -0.36 -2.43 4.12
CA THR A 53 -0.32 -2.43 5.59
C THR A 53 -0.47 -1.02 6.15
N ILE A 54 0.13 -0.01 5.50
CA ILE A 54 -0.01 1.39 5.89
C ILE A 54 -1.45 1.85 5.68
N GLU A 55 -2.06 1.54 4.54
CA GLU A 55 -3.47 1.89 4.29
C GLU A 55 -4.41 1.22 5.30
N LYS A 56 -4.19 -0.05 5.65
CA LYS A 56 -5.01 -0.73 6.66
C LYS A 56 -4.92 -0.06 8.04
N ARG A 57 -3.74 0.46 8.38
CA ARG A 57 -3.55 1.23 9.62
C ARG A 57 -4.31 2.56 9.59
N LYS A 58 -4.37 3.22 8.43
CA LYS A 58 -5.15 4.46 8.26
C LYS A 58 -6.65 4.19 8.37
N GLU A 59 -7.14 3.11 7.75
CA GLU A 59 -8.54 2.67 7.92
C GLU A 59 -8.87 2.46 9.41
N ILE A 60 -8.07 1.64 10.10
CA ILE A 60 -8.28 1.35 11.52
C ILE A 60 -8.24 2.64 12.36
N MET A 61 -7.31 3.56 12.09
CA MET A 61 -7.26 4.85 12.79
C MET A 61 -8.53 5.69 12.55
N LYS A 62 -9.05 5.71 11.32
CA LYS A 62 -10.25 6.48 10.97
C LYS A 62 -11.51 5.94 11.66
N ASP A 63 -11.61 4.62 11.79
CA ASP A 63 -12.78 3.96 12.39
C ASP A 63 -12.67 3.81 13.92
N HIS A 64 -11.53 4.15 14.52
CA HIS A 64 -11.29 3.88 15.93
C HIS A 64 -11.90 4.98 16.83
N PRO A 65 -12.74 4.61 17.82
CA PRO A 65 -13.60 5.54 18.57
C PRO A 65 -12.85 6.56 19.44
N VAL A 66 -11.56 6.32 19.71
CA VAL A 66 -10.72 7.24 20.49
C VAL A 66 -10.12 8.37 19.63
N PHE A 67 -10.03 8.19 18.30
CA PHE A 67 -9.56 9.24 17.40
C PHE A 67 -10.76 10.04 16.86
N TYR A 68 -11.49 10.68 17.78
CA TYR A 68 -12.49 11.68 17.41
C TYR A 68 -11.81 12.81 16.63
N ASN A 69 -12.21 13.01 15.36
CA ASN A 69 -11.75 14.14 14.58
C ASN A 69 -12.50 15.39 15.02
N PHE A 70 -11.93 16.11 15.99
CA PHE A 70 -12.51 17.33 16.55
C PHE A 70 -12.67 18.48 15.54
N LEU A 71 -12.11 18.34 14.33
CA LEU A 71 -12.25 19.29 13.22
C LEU A 71 -13.50 19.03 12.37
N ASP A 72 -14.17 17.89 12.53
CA ASP A 72 -15.44 17.58 11.84
C ASP A 72 -16.67 18.10 12.64
N SER A 73 -16.47 19.03 13.59
CA SER A 73 -17.50 19.66 14.44
C SER A 73 -17.92 21.04 13.93
#